data_AF-A0A178B3S7-F1
#
_entry.id   AF-A0A178B3S7-F1
#
_cell.length_a   1.000
_cell.length_b   1.000
_cell.length_c   1.000
_cell.angle_alpha   90.00
_cell.angle_beta   90.00
_cell.angle_gamma   90.00
#
_symmetry.space_group_name_H-M   'P 1'
#
loop_
_entity.id
_entity.type
_entity.pdbx_description
1 polymer ?
#
loop_
_entity_poly.entity_id
_entity_poly.type
_entity_poly.pdbx_seq_one_letter_code
_entity_poly.pdbx_strand_id
1 'polypeptide(L)'
;MQSNLTSFFIRLPYDIRVIIYAYLEPTGEGPPFRPGFSSPAFRLTCRQALEEITDRPKKQLATFLADFKAEIKVDLVVTSRADDLHNIVVTIPFSAIHNNVGHGQQKYYVGWNEEYRKAVEPLLALCFNTVRIHIGTKEDKDAPDHATLLDRGRVDVSMHRLMRILVEKIERTNEIEYAKQEAGRVDANTATRPLEQGNITTPVRARRISLSWDLRDDKSETNVVLNGRLHQSLNLGRQSFTAEAIARRERAAEKLSEEETSQALDQGIDVAHYPRTLFYHVRDTQRLVGLMCVQSSRRWTTCEDGFFLNEVLNALMCTTEYVSCIGLNGHLEKGLTAADEEDFESKEKEVTTVLWET
;
A
#
# COMPACT_ATOMS: atom_id res chain seq x y z
N MET A 1 30.66 40.87 -11.24
CA MET A 1 29.96 40.74 -9.94
C MET A 1 28.55 40.25 -10.21
N GLN A 2 28.32 38.94 -10.11
CA GLN A 2 26.95 38.38 -10.16
C GLN A 2 26.33 38.61 -8.78
N SER A 3 25.35 39.49 -8.68
CA SER A 3 24.59 39.69 -7.46
C SER A 3 23.83 38.40 -7.14
N ASN A 4 24.11 37.79 -5.99
CA ASN A 4 23.29 36.77 -5.34
C ASN A 4 21.95 37.37 -4.91
N LEU A 5 21.15 37.83 -5.88
CA LEU A 5 19.74 38.13 -5.66
C LEU A 5 19.05 36.77 -5.50
N THR A 6 19.04 36.29 -4.26
CA THR A 6 18.07 35.29 -3.81
C THR A 6 16.71 35.83 -4.20
N SER A 7 16.11 35.23 -5.23
CA SER A 7 14.81 35.62 -5.78
C SER A 7 13.83 35.89 -4.63
N PHE A 8 13.11 37.01 -4.67
CA PHE A 8 12.03 37.33 -3.71
C PHE A 8 11.11 36.12 -3.48
N PHE A 9 10.89 35.34 -4.54
CA PHE A 9 10.12 34.12 -4.53
C PHE A 9 10.61 33.07 -3.53
N ILE A 10 11.94 32.89 -3.39
CA ILE A 10 12.56 31.93 -2.45
C ILE A 10 12.24 32.29 -0.99
N ARG A 11 11.97 33.57 -0.71
CA ARG A 11 11.67 34.05 0.65
C ARG A 11 10.21 33.87 1.04
N LEU A 12 9.32 33.57 0.09
CA LEU A 12 7.91 33.31 0.39
C LEU A 12 7.76 31.99 1.14
N PRO A 13 6.79 31.82 2.05
CA PRO A 13 6.44 30.52 2.59
C PRO A 13 6.03 29.55 1.46
N TYR A 14 6.30 28.25 1.64
CA TYR A 14 5.98 27.23 0.65
C TYR A 14 4.51 27.27 0.22
N ASP A 15 3.59 27.42 1.19
CA ASP A 15 2.14 27.48 0.92
C ASP A 15 1.75 28.64 0.02
N ILE A 16 2.40 29.81 0.19
CA ILE A 16 2.19 30.98 -0.66
C ILE A 16 2.74 30.73 -2.06
N ARG A 17 3.87 30.03 -2.19
CA ARG A 17 4.41 29.64 -3.50
C ARG A 17 3.52 28.64 -4.22
N VAL A 18 2.97 27.65 -3.51
CA VAL A 18 2.01 26.67 -4.06
C VAL A 18 0.76 27.35 -4.61
N ILE A 19 0.20 28.32 -3.87
CA ILE A 19 -0.92 29.13 -4.36
C ILE A 19 -0.54 29.85 -5.65
N ILE A 20 0.63 30.48 -5.72
CA ILE A 20 1.08 31.17 -6.92
C ILE A 20 1.26 30.19 -8.09
N TYR A 21 1.78 28.98 -7.86
CA TYR A 21 1.86 27.93 -8.89
C TYR A 21 0.48 27.53 -9.41
N ALA A 22 -0.52 27.40 -8.53
CA ALA A 22 -1.90 27.05 -8.93
C ALA A 22 -2.56 28.13 -9.80
N TYR A 23 -2.26 29.41 -9.59
CA TYR A 23 -2.74 30.51 -10.45
C TYR A 23 -1.98 30.63 -11.77
N LEU A 24 -0.88 29.90 -11.96
CA LEU A 24 -0.17 29.80 -13.23
C LEU A 24 -0.69 28.64 -14.10
N GLU A 25 -1.50 27.73 -13.52
CA GLU A 25 -2.23 26.73 -14.29
C GLU A 25 -3.41 27.38 -15.03
N PRO A 26 -3.61 27.07 -16.32
CA PRO A 26 -4.67 27.67 -17.10
C PRO A 26 -6.03 27.13 -16.64
N THR A 27 -6.77 27.93 -15.88
CA THR A 27 -8.18 27.70 -15.56
C THR A 27 -9.05 27.91 -16.80
N GLY A 28 -9.00 26.99 -17.77
CA GLY A 28 -10.03 26.73 -18.79
C GLY A 28 -10.47 27.83 -19.78
N GLU A 29 -10.23 29.12 -19.51
CA GLU A 29 -10.74 30.26 -20.29
C GLU A 29 -9.64 30.99 -21.09
N GLY A 30 -8.47 30.37 -21.21
CA GLY A 30 -7.35 30.82 -22.04
C GLY A 30 -6.02 30.59 -21.37
N PRO A 31 -4.93 30.30 -22.11
CA PRO A 31 -3.64 30.11 -21.48
C PRO A 31 -3.12 31.46 -20.96
N PRO A 32 -2.48 31.55 -19.77
CA PRO A 32 -1.78 32.76 -19.35
C PRO A 32 -0.62 33.14 -20.30
N PHE A 33 -0.30 32.28 -21.28
CA PHE A 33 0.77 32.46 -22.25
C PHE A 33 0.33 32.10 -23.66
N ARG A 34 0.46 33.05 -24.59
CA ARG A 34 0.41 32.76 -26.02
C ARG A 34 1.63 31.93 -26.42
N PRO A 35 1.54 31.02 -27.41
CA PRO A 35 2.71 30.37 -27.99
C PRO A 35 3.77 31.41 -28.38
N GLY A 36 4.99 31.29 -27.84
CA GLY A 36 6.08 32.24 -28.06
C GLY A 36 6.39 33.21 -26.90
N PHE A 37 5.56 33.25 -25.85
CA PHE A 37 5.83 34.08 -24.67
C PHE A 37 6.82 33.38 -23.72
N SER A 38 8.11 33.73 -23.84
CA SER A 38 9.19 33.26 -22.95
C SER A 38 9.51 34.34 -21.91
N SER A 39 8.86 34.30 -20.75
CA SER A 39 9.29 35.13 -19.61
C SER A 39 10.43 34.43 -18.84
N PRO A 40 11.61 35.05 -18.70
CA PRO A 40 12.70 34.52 -17.87
C PRO A 40 12.28 34.27 -16.42
N ALA A 41 11.39 35.11 -15.88
CA ALA A 41 10.85 34.95 -14.53
C ALA A 41 10.02 33.67 -14.40
N PHE A 42 9.16 33.37 -15.37
CA PHE A 42 8.37 32.13 -15.38
C PHE A 42 9.27 30.88 -15.46
N ARG A 43 10.29 30.90 -16.34
CA ARG A 43 11.28 29.80 -16.42
C ARG A 43 12.03 29.60 -15.11
N LEU A 44 12.39 30.68 -14.42
CA LEU A 44 13.02 30.62 -13.10
C LEU A 44 12.06 30.06 -12.05
N THR A 45 10.80 30.47 -12.05
CA THR A 45 9.74 29.95 -11.16
C THR A 45 9.49 28.46 -11.40
N CYS A 46 9.40 27.99 -12.65
CA CYS A 46 9.28 26.57 -12.97
C CYS A 46 10.53 25.77 -12.58
N ARG A 47 11.74 26.33 -12.80
CA ARG A 47 13.00 25.70 -12.38
C ARG A 47 13.09 25.60 -10.86
N GLN A 48 12.63 26.63 -10.13
CA GLN A 48 12.56 26.63 -8.66
C GLN A 48 11.52 25.63 -8.16
N ALA A 49 10.35 25.58 -8.78
CA ALA A 49 9.33 24.57 -8.47
C ALA A 49 9.87 23.16 -8.66
N LEU A 50 10.56 22.89 -9.78
CA LEU A 50 11.20 21.60 -10.05
C LEU A 50 12.28 21.28 -9.01
N GLU A 51 13.13 22.24 -8.66
CA GLU A 51 14.17 22.05 -7.64
C GLU A 51 13.57 21.76 -6.25
N GLU A 52 12.50 22.45 -5.87
CA GLU A 52 11.83 22.29 -4.57
C GLU A 52 10.98 21.01 -4.47
N ILE A 53 10.25 20.66 -5.53
CA ILE A 53 9.30 19.54 -5.55
C ILE A 53 10.00 18.22 -5.90
N THR A 54 11.10 18.28 -6.67
CA THR A 54 11.75 17.07 -7.20
C THR A 54 13.19 16.93 -6.72
N ASP A 55 14.09 17.88 -7.04
CA ASP A 55 15.53 17.66 -6.82
C ASP A 55 15.91 17.62 -5.34
N ARG A 56 15.36 18.52 -4.52
CA ARG A 56 15.64 18.58 -3.09
C ARG A 56 15.08 17.35 -2.35
N PRO A 57 13.82 16.91 -2.55
CA PRO A 57 13.33 15.66 -2.02
C PRO A 57 14.15 14.44 -2.49
N LYS A 58 14.58 14.38 -3.76
CA LYS A 58 15.49 13.31 -4.25
C LYS A 58 16.78 13.25 -3.46
N LYS A 59 17.43 14.40 -3.24
CA LYS A 59 18.67 14.46 -2.45
C LYS A 59 18.43 14.05 -1.00
N GLN A 60 17.37 14.55 -0.37
CA GLN A 60 17.03 14.22 1.01
C GLN A 60 16.70 12.73 1.19
N LEU A 61 15.91 12.16 0.28
CA LEU A 61 15.61 10.73 0.27
C LEU A 61 16.87 9.91 0.06
N ALA A 62 17.74 10.29 -0.87
CA ALA A 62 19.01 9.60 -1.09
C ALA A 62 19.92 9.63 0.14
N THR A 63 20.03 10.78 0.82
CA THR A 63 20.76 10.90 2.09
C THR A 63 20.15 10.03 3.17
N PHE A 64 18.84 10.13 3.38
CA PHE A 64 18.13 9.30 4.36
C PHE A 64 18.34 7.81 4.09
N LEU A 65 18.23 7.36 2.83
CA LEU A 65 18.42 5.96 2.47
C LEU A 65 19.87 5.50 2.64
N ALA A 66 20.85 6.39 2.45
CA ALA A 66 22.25 6.09 2.71
C ALA A 66 22.50 5.92 4.22
N ASP A 67 21.99 6.85 5.03
CA ASP A 67 22.11 6.80 6.50
C ASP A 67 21.38 5.57 7.06
N PHE A 68 20.15 5.33 6.60
CA PHE A 68 19.35 4.16 6.97
C PHE A 68 20.07 2.84 6.64
N LYS A 69 20.68 2.73 5.44
CA LYS A 69 21.47 1.54 5.06
C LYS A 69 22.73 1.37 5.92
N ALA A 70 23.33 2.45 6.40
CA ALA A 70 24.49 2.39 7.29
C ALA A 70 24.14 1.94 8.71
N GLU A 71 22.91 2.21 9.17
CA GLU A 71 22.44 1.89 10.52
C GLU A 71 21.83 0.48 10.66
N ILE A 72 21.23 -0.06 9.59
CA ILE A 72 20.60 -1.37 9.62
C ILE A 72 21.63 -2.48 9.83
N LYS A 73 21.30 -3.40 10.75
CA LYS A 73 22.11 -4.58 11.10
C LYS A 73 21.53 -5.90 10.61
N VAL A 74 20.43 -5.88 9.85
CA VAL A 74 19.77 -7.06 9.28
C VAL A 74 19.91 -7.08 7.77
N ASP A 75 19.73 -8.25 7.15
CA ASP A 75 19.80 -8.39 5.69
C ASP A 75 18.53 -7.82 5.02
N LEU A 76 18.52 -6.51 4.81
CA LEU A 76 17.40 -5.78 4.24
C LEU A 76 17.89 -4.89 3.10
N VAL A 77 17.30 -5.08 1.92
CA VAL A 77 17.65 -4.32 0.73
C VAL A 77 16.55 -3.31 0.42
N VAL A 78 16.91 -2.02 0.46
CA VAL A 78 16.00 -0.95 0.03
C VAL A 78 16.30 -0.52 -1.39
N THR A 79 15.29 -0.58 -2.24
CA THR A 79 15.31 -0.05 -3.61
C THR A 79 14.23 1.03 -3.78
N SER A 80 14.62 2.11 -4.44
CA SER A 80 13.73 3.18 -4.88
C SER A 80 14.18 3.56 -6.29
N ARG A 81 13.24 3.81 -7.20
CA ARG A 81 13.58 4.26 -8.54
C ARG A 81 13.94 5.74 -8.48
N ALA A 82 14.99 6.15 -9.17
CA ALA A 82 15.48 7.54 -9.13
C ALA A 82 14.41 8.57 -9.55
N ASP A 83 13.42 8.15 -10.34
CA ASP A 83 12.32 8.98 -10.82
C ASP A 83 11.03 8.83 -10.02
N ASP A 84 11.01 7.94 -9.02
CA ASP A 84 9.85 7.65 -8.20
C ASP A 84 10.16 7.84 -6.71
N LEU A 85 9.97 9.08 -6.27
CA LEU A 85 10.11 9.48 -4.87
C LEU A 85 9.03 8.91 -3.96
N HIS A 86 7.94 8.43 -4.54
CA HIS A 86 6.74 8.10 -3.81
C HIS A 86 6.61 6.62 -3.51
N ASN A 87 7.35 5.76 -4.22
CA ASN A 87 7.30 4.33 -4.01
C ASN A 87 8.65 3.78 -3.58
N ILE A 88 8.63 2.91 -2.58
CA ILE A 88 9.80 2.24 -2.03
C ILE A 88 9.54 0.74 -1.98
N VAL A 89 10.58 -0.03 -2.27
CA VAL A 89 10.55 -1.49 -2.21
C VAL A 89 11.61 -1.94 -1.22
N VAL A 90 11.16 -2.67 -0.21
CA VAL A 90 11.97 -3.18 0.89
C VAL A 90 11.99 -4.69 0.75
N THR A 91 13.15 -5.25 0.42
CA THR A 91 13.33 -6.68 0.28
C THR A 91 13.90 -7.26 1.56
N ILE A 92 13.23 -8.28 2.10
CA ILE A 92 13.63 -9.04 3.29
C ILE A 92 13.63 -10.55 2.98
N PRO A 93 14.47 -11.36 3.62
CA PRO A 93 14.47 -12.81 3.44
C PRO A 93 13.25 -13.46 4.09
N PHE A 94 12.94 -14.71 3.70
CA PHE A 94 11.86 -15.47 4.33
C PHE A 94 12.10 -15.72 5.84
N SER A 95 13.36 -15.80 6.28
CA SER A 95 13.70 -15.90 7.71
C SER A 95 13.36 -14.66 8.54
N ALA A 96 13.01 -13.53 7.90
CA ALA A 96 12.44 -12.37 8.57
C ALA A 96 11.02 -12.62 9.11
N ILE A 97 10.36 -13.70 8.69
CA ILE A 97 9.03 -14.09 9.13
C ILE A 97 9.16 -15.33 10.00
N HIS A 98 8.69 -15.24 11.24
CA HIS A 98 8.55 -16.39 12.11
C HIS A 98 7.39 -17.26 11.65
N ASN A 99 7.70 -18.46 11.19
CA ASN A 99 6.76 -19.57 11.13
C ASN A 99 7.08 -20.51 12.30
N ASN A 100 6.49 -20.26 13.46
CA ASN A 100 6.53 -21.25 14.53
C ASN A 100 5.56 -22.38 14.16
N VAL A 101 6.05 -23.35 13.37
CA VAL A 101 5.41 -24.64 13.20
C VAL A 101 5.75 -25.46 14.44
N GLY A 102 5.00 -25.24 15.53
CA GLY A 102 5.05 -26.15 16.66
C GLY A 102 4.53 -27.51 16.19
N HIS A 103 5.31 -28.59 16.35
CA HIS A 103 4.81 -29.93 16.14
C HIS A 103 3.65 -30.22 17.13
N GLY A 104 2.42 -30.33 16.60
CA GLY A 104 1.20 -30.53 17.37
C GLY A 104 0.10 -29.55 16.94
N GLN A 105 -1.14 -29.72 17.43
CA GLN A 105 -2.33 -28.91 17.09
C GLN A 105 -2.23 -27.40 17.48
N GLN A 106 -1.04 -26.86 17.69
CA GLN A 106 -0.84 -25.46 18.01
C GLN A 106 -0.81 -24.62 16.73
N LYS A 107 -1.87 -23.81 16.59
CA LYS A 107 -2.06 -22.71 15.64
C LYS A 107 -0.74 -22.18 15.08
N TYR A 108 -0.54 -22.34 13.77
CA TYR A 108 0.49 -21.61 13.01
C TYR A 108 0.49 -20.16 13.49
N TYR A 109 1.58 -19.65 14.03
CA TYR A 109 1.70 -18.21 14.34
C TYR A 109 2.66 -17.64 13.32
N VAL A 110 2.12 -16.83 12.42
CA VAL A 110 2.90 -16.06 11.44
C VAL A 110 3.14 -14.70 12.07
N GLY A 111 4.41 -14.34 12.27
CA GLY A 111 4.78 -13.08 12.88
C GLY A 111 6.05 -12.52 12.26
N TRP A 112 6.30 -11.23 12.45
CA TRP A 112 7.57 -10.62 12.03
C TRP A 112 8.64 -10.92 13.06
N ASN A 113 9.85 -11.20 12.59
CA ASN A 113 11.03 -11.07 13.42
C ASN A 113 11.17 -9.61 13.88
N GLU A 114 11.38 -9.44 15.17
CA GLU A 114 11.38 -8.12 15.80
C GLU A 114 12.45 -7.18 15.22
N GLU A 115 13.61 -7.71 14.85
CA GLU A 115 14.71 -6.93 14.28
C GLU A 115 14.34 -6.37 12.90
N TYR A 116 13.77 -7.21 12.03
CA TYR A 116 13.27 -6.80 10.71
C TYR A 116 12.10 -5.84 10.82
N ARG A 117 11.18 -6.08 11.76
CA ARG A 117 10.07 -5.17 12.02
C ARG A 117 10.56 -3.77 12.41
N LYS A 118 11.50 -3.71 13.37
CA LYS A 118 12.13 -2.46 13.81
C LYS A 118 12.89 -1.76 12.68
N ALA A 119 13.53 -2.53 11.80
CA ALA A 119 14.22 -1.98 10.64
C ALA A 119 13.24 -1.39 9.61
N VAL A 120 12.10 -2.03 9.32
CA VAL A 120 11.12 -1.54 8.33
C VAL A 120 10.29 -0.37 8.85
N GLU A 121 10.06 -0.29 10.15
CA GLU A 121 9.16 0.69 10.78
C GLU A 121 9.44 2.16 10.41
N PRO A 122 10.70 2.68 10.42
CA PRO A 122 10.99 4.04 9.99
C PRO A 122 10.55 4.35 8.56
N LEU A 123 10.56 3.35 7.66
CA LEU A 123 10.13 3.53 6.27
C LEU A 123 8.61 3.67 6.16
N LEU A 124 7.86 2.94 7.00
CA LEU A 124 6.39 3.05 7.07
C LEU A 124 5.95 4.42 7.60
N ALA A 125 6.75 5.04 8.46
CA ALA A 125 6.50 6.37 9.03
C ALA A 125 6.68 7.51 8.02
N LEU A 126 7.30 7.26 6.86
CA LEU A 126 7.49 8.27 5.82
C LEU A 126 6.26 8.40 4.89
N CYS A 127 6.14 9.56 4.26
CA CYS A 127 5.01 9.90 3.38
C CYS A 127 5.10 9.27 1.98
N PHE A 128 5.43 7.98 1.88
CA PHE A 128 5.37 7.24 0.62
C PHE A 128 3.93 7.03 0.14
N ASN A 129 3.71 6.99 -1.17
CA ASN A 129 2.46 6.50 -1.77
C ASN A 129 2.39 4.98 -1.66
N THR A 130 3.50 4.27 -1.86
CA THR A 130 3.57 2.82 -1.69
C THR A 130 4.82 2.41 -0.95
N VAL A 131 4.65 1.60 0.10
CA VAL A 131 5.73 0.81 0.68
C VAL A 131 5.46 -0.66 0.35
N ARG A 132 6.25 -1.23 -0.55
CA ARG A 132 6.18 -2.66 -0.86
C ARG A 132 7.25 -3.40 -0.09
N ILE A 133 6.85 -4.36 0.73
CA ILE A 133 7.72 -5.33 1.37
C ILE A 133 7.77 -6.57 0.47
N HIS A 134 8.90 -6.80 -0.17
CA HIS A 134 9.16 -8.01 -0.95
C HIS A 134 9.82 -9.05 -0.04
N ILE A 135 9.23 -10.23 0.03
CA ILE A 135 9.69 -11.34 0.84
C ILE A 135 10.29 -12.36 -0.12
N GLY A 136 11.59 -12.56 0.00
CA GLY A 136 12.36 -13.30 -0.98
C GLY A 136 13.65 -12.58 -1.35
N THR A 137 14.79 -13.22 -1.19
CA THR A 137 16.07 -12.77 -1.76
C THR A 137 16.45 -13.60 -2.99
N LYS A 138 17.48 -13.19 -3.74
CA LYS A 138 17.95 -13.96 -4.92
C LYS A 138 18.53 -15.34 -4.55
N GLU A 139 19.01 -15.50 -3.32
CA GLU A 139 19.68 -16.72 -2.84
C GLU A 139 18.97 -17.30 -1.61
N ASP A 140 17.64 -17.16 -1.54
CA ASP A 140 16.89 -17.37 -0.30
C ASP A 140 16.86 -18.86 0.11
N LYS A 141 17.91 -19.29 0.83
CA LYS A 141 18.04 -20.65 1.38
C LYS A 141 16.95 -20.95 2.43
N ASP A 142 16.37 -19.90 3.00
CA ASP A 142 15.30 -19.98 3.99
C ASP A 142 13.90 -19.94 3.35
N ALA A 143 13.81 -20.01 2.01
CA ALA A 143 12.53 -20.08 1.33
C ALA A 143 11.74 -21.31 1.84
N PRO A 144 10.43 -21.16 2.09
CA PRO A 144 9.59 -22.29 2.47
C PRO A 144 9.57 -23.33 1.36
N ASP A 145 9.33 -24.59 1.73
CA ASP A 145 9.00 -25.62 0.74
C ASP A 145 7.80 -25.14 -0.08
N HIS A 146 7.86 -25.40 -1.38
CA HIS A 146 6.88 -24.97 -2.35
C HIS A 146 6.83 -25.95 -3.53
N ALA A 147 7.24 -27.21 -3.32
CA ALA A 147 7.17 -28.25 -4.34
C ALA A 147 5.72 -28.54 -4.75
N THR A 148 4.79 -28.53 -3.79
CA THR A 148 3.36 -28.84 -4.02
C THR A 148 2.48 -27.59 -4.02
N LEU A 149 1.28 -27.71 -4.61
CA LEU A 149 0.27 -26.64 -4.57
C LEU A 149 -0.17 -26.32 -3.13
N LEU A 150 -0.21 -27.32 -2.25
CA LEU A 150 -0.52 -27.15 -0.83
C LEU A 150 0.53 -26.29 -0.12
N ASP A 151 1.81 -26.57 -0.35
CA ASP A 151 2.89 -25.80 0.27
C ASP A 151 2.86 -24.33 -0.18
N ARG A 152 2.64 -24.10 -1.48
CA ARG A 152 2.46 -22.74 -2.03
C ARG A 152 1.22 -22.05 -1.45
N GLY A 153 0.12 -22.79 -1.26
CA GLY A 153 -1.08 -22.31 -0.58
C GLY A 153 -0.81 -21.89 0.87
N ARG A 154 0.08 -22.59 1.59
CA ARG A 154 0.49 -22.20 2.96
C ARG A 154 1.29 -20.90 2.99
N VAL A 155 2.17 -20.69 2.00
CA VAL A 155 2.89 -19.41 1.86
C VAL A 155 1.89 -18.27 1.69
N ASP A 156 0.95 -18.45 0.77
CA ASP A 156 -0.12 -17.48 0.50
C ASP A 156 -0.95 -17.12 1.74
N VAL A 157 -1.44 -18.13 2.48
CA VAL A 157 -2.14 -17.92 3.76
C VAL A 157 -1.26 -17.18 4.77
N SER A 158 0.03 -17.50 4.81
CA SER A 158 0.97 -16.84 5.71
C SER A 158 1.12 -15.37 5.36
N MET A 159 1.21 -15.02 4.07
CA MET A 159 1.27 -13.62 3.61
C MET A 159 -0.02 -12.87 3.94
N HIS A 160 -1.18 -13.49 3.74
CA HIS A 160 -2.47 -12.89 4.08
C HIS A 160 -2.56 -12.58 5.58
N ARG A 161 -2.15 -13.55 6.42
CA ARG A 161 -2.13 -13.38 7.87
C ARG A 161 -1.12 -12.32 8.31
N LEU A 162 0.04 -12.27 7.67
CA LEU A 162 1.05 -11.24 7.90
C LEU A 162 0.51 -9.85 7.60
N MET A 163 -0.19 -9.69 6.47
CA MET A 163 -0.85 -8.44 6.10
C MET A 163 -1.88 -8.03 7.17
N ARG A 164 -2.73 -8.97 7.60
CA ARG A 164 -3.74 -8.69 8.65
C ARG A 164 -3.10 -8.19 9.95
N ILE A 165 -2.05 -8.87 10.43
CA ILE A 165 -1.33 -8.47 11.65
C ILE A 165 -0.67 -7.11 11.48
N LEU A 166 -0.09 -6.85 10.29
CA LEU A 166 0.53 -5.57 9.99
C LEU A 166 -0.51 -4.45 10.04
N VAL A 167 -1.65 -4.62 9.37
CA VAL A 167 -2.74 -3.63 9.35
C VAL A 167 -3.30 -3.38 10.73
N GLU A 168 -3.62 -4.43 11.50
CA GLU A 168 -4.11 -4.31 12.88
C GLU A 168 -3.15 -3.50 13.76
N LYS A 169 -1.84 -3.78 13.67
CA LYS A 169 -0.82 -3.04 14.41
C LYS A 169 -0.75 -1.59 13.99
N ILE A 170 -0.83 -1.31 12.69
CA ILE A 170 -0.80 0.06 12.17
C ILE A 170 -2.02 0.86 12.62
N GLU A 171 -3.22 0.29 12.48
CA GLU A 171 -4.46 0.91 12.92
C GLU A 171 -4.40 1.27 14.39
N ARG A 172 -3.98 0.31 15.25
CA ARG A 172 -3.83 0.53 16.68
C ARG A 172 -2.83 1.65 17.00
N THR A 173 -1.67 1.68 16.35
CA THR A 173 -0.64 2.72 16.59
C THR A 173 -1.13 4.10 16.16
N ASN A 174 -1.80 4.20 15.02
CA ASN A 174 -2.31 5.46 14.51
C ASN A 174 -3.53 5.95 15.30
N GLU A 175 -4.37 5.04 15.80
CA GLU A 175 -5.47 5.36 16.73
C GLU A 175 -4.93 5.95 18.03
N ILE A 176 -3.90 5.33 18.63
CA ILE A 176 -3.27 5.85 19.85
C ILE A 176 -2.68 7.23 19.61
N GLU A 177 -2.00 7.45 18.49
CA GLU A 177 -1.43 8.75 18.16
C GLU A 177 -2.50 9.82 17.96
N TYR A 178 -3.56 9.49 17.20
CA TYR A 178 -4.70 10.37 17.02
C TYR A 178 -5.36 10.71 18.36
N ALA A 179 -5.57 9.70 19.21
CA ALA A 179 -6.13 9.88 20.55
C ALA A 179 -5.25 10.78 21.41
N LYS A 180 -3.91 10.71 21.32
CA LYS A 180 -3.01 11.65 22.02
C LYS A 180 -3.15 13.08 21.51
N GLN A 181 -3.28 13.27 20.20
CA GLN A 181 -3.46 14.58 19.59
C GLN A 181 -4.80 15.21 19.98
N GLU A 182 -5.88 14.41 20.01
CA GLU A 182 -7.20 14.84 20.48
C GLU A 182 -7.30 14.95 22.01
N ALA A 183 -6.62 14.09 22.77
CA ALA A 183 -6.61 14.13 24.25
C ALA A 183 -5.85 15.32 24.82
N GLY A 184 -5.12 16.07 23.98
CA GLY A 184 -4.80 17.47 24.26
C GLY A 184 -6.03 18.36 24.52
N ARG A 185 -7.26 17.85 24.30
CA ARG A 185 -8.57 18.47 24.56
C ARG A 185 -9.51 17.67 25.48
N VAL A 186 -9.29 16.38 25.74
CA VAL A 186 -10.17 15.53 26.61
C VAL A 186 -9.34 14.46 27.33
N ASP A 187 -9.58 14.25 28.64
CA ASP A 187 -8.79 13.48 29.61
C ASP A 187 -8.08 12.19 29.10
N ALA A 188 -6.78 12.12 29.38
CA ALA A 188 -5.80 11.12 28.93
C ALA A 188 -5.95 9.68 29.45
N ASN A 189 -7.05 9.35 30.15
CA ASN A 189 -7.16 8.08 30.88
C ASN A 189 -7.60 6.87 30.02
N THR A 190 -8.02 7.06 28.78
CA THR A 190 -8.39 5.96 27.86
C THR A 190 -7.23 5.51 26.96
N ALA A 191 -6.14 6.29 26.87
CA ALA A 191 -4.99 6.03 26.00
C ALA A 191 -3.88 5.14 26.64
N THR A 192 -4.11 4.60 27.84
CA THR A 192 -3.09 3.95 28.67
C THR A 192 -3.08 2.42 28.59
N ARG A 193 -3.53 1.82 27.48
CA ARG A 193 -3.14 0.42 27.22
C ARG A 193 -1.70 0.43 26.71
N PRO A 194 -0.72 -0.11 27.47
CA PRO A 194 0.65 -0.18 26.99
C PRO A 194 0.68 -0.93 25.65
N LEU A 195 1.42 -0.38 24.69
CA LEU A 195 1.77 -1.12 23.48
C LEU A 195 2.52 -2.37 23.93
N GLU A 196 1.91 -3.54 23.70
CA GLU A 196 2.55 -4.81 23.95
C GLU A 196 3.87 -4.90 23.16
N GLN A 197 4.84 -5.67 23.68
CA GLN A 197 6.12 -5.92 23.01
C GLN A 197 5.88 -6.44 21.59
N GLY A 198 6.57 -5.87 20.61
CA GLY A 198 6.44 -6.25 19.19
C GLY A 198 5.44 -5.42 18.36
N ASN A 199 4.87 -4.35 18.92
CA ASN A 199 4.03 -3.41 18.16
C ASN A 199 4.86 -2.36 17.40
N ILE A 200 4.28 -1.87 16.30
CA ILE A 200 4.75 -0.67 15.61
C ILE A 200 4.61 0.50 16.59
N THR A 201 5.69 1.23 16.82
CA THR A 201 5.72 2.35 17.78
C THR A 201 5.50 3.69 17.12
N THR A 202 5.77 3.78 15.82
CA THR A 202 5.73 5.00 15.04
C THR A 202 4.49 5.05 14.15
N PRO A 203 3.76 6.18 14.11
CA PRO A 203 2.60 6.30 13.24
C PRO A 203 2.97 6.11 11.77
N VAL A 204 2.23 5.24 11.08
CA VAL A 204 2.43 4.97 9.65
C VAL A 204 1.78 6.05 8.82
N ARG A 205 2.52 6.54 7.82
CA ARG A 205 2.08 7.61 6.91
C ARG A 205 2.06 7.19 5.45
N ALA A 206 2.57 6.00 5.13
CA ALA A 206 2.43 5.38 3.83
C ALA A 206 0.95 5.31 3.44
N ARG A 207 0.59 5.55 2.16
CA ARG A 207 -0.80 5.40 1.71
C ARG A 207 -1.15 3.95 1.41
N ARG A 208 -0.23 3.25 0.74
CA ARG A 208 -0.35 1.84 0.33
C ARG A 208 0.75 1.02 0.94
N ILE A 209 0.39 -0.17 1.40
CA ILE A 209 1.33 -1.15 1.92
C ILE A 209 1.10 -2.44 1.16
N SER A 210 2.15 -2.96 0.56
CA SER A 210 2.07 -4.16 -0.26
C SER A 210 3.01 -5.23 0.26
N LEU A 211 2.57 -6.48 0.28
CA LEU A 211 3.41 -7.65 0.46
C LEU A 211 3.54 -8.35 -0.89
N SER A 212 4.75 -8.75 -1.26
CA SER A 212 4.98 -9.52 -2.48
C SER A 212 5.98 -10.64 -2.24
N TRP A 213 5.88 -11.71 -3.01
CA TRP A 213 6.81 -12.83 -2.97
C TRP A 213 7.02 -13.40 -4.37
N ASP A 214 8.19 -14.02 -4.58
CA ASP A 214 8.53 -14.76 -5.80
C ASP A 214 9.38 -15.97 -5.42
N LEU A 215 8.76 -17.15 -5.51
CA LEU A 215 9.32 -18.46 -5.18
C LEU A 215 9.94 -19.15 -6.40
N ARG A 216 9.96 -18.53 -7.58
CA ARG A 216 10.52 -19.17 -8.78
C ARG A 216 12.05 -19.22 -8.70
N ASP A 217 12.61 -20.32 -9.19
CA ASP A 217 14.07 -20.48 -9.32
C ASP A 217 14.66 -19.49 -10.33
N ASP A 218 13.98 -19.33 -11.48
CA ASP A 218 14.31 -18.31 -12.46
C ASP A 218 13.48 -17.05 -12.19
N LYS A 219 14.06 -16.14 -11.39
CA LYS A 219 13.49 -14.80 -11.11
C LYS A 219 13.67 -13.84 -12.29
N SER A 220 13.62 -14.35 -13.52
CA SER A 220 13.62 -13.50 -14.71
C SER A 220 12.42 -12.54 -14.63
N GLU A 221 12.64 -11.30 -15.09
CA GLU A 221 11.63 -10.23 -15.18
C GLU A 221 10.59 -10.54 -16.27
N THR A 222 10.17 -11.79 -16.40
CA THR A 222 9.11 -12.20 -17.31
C THR A 222 7.79 -11.55 -16.89
N ASN A 223 6.97 -11.22 -17.90
CA ASN A 223 5.59 -10.77 -17.77
C ASN A 223 4.71 -11.86 -17.13
N VAL A 224 4.90 -12.12 -15.84
CA VAL A 224 4.07 -13.06 -15.08
C VAL A 224 2.69 -12.44 -14.96
N VAL A 225 1.68 -13.13 -15.47
CA VAL A 225 0.29 -12.71 -15.30
C VAL A 225 -0.14 -13.11 -13.89
N LEU A 226 -0.56 -12.11 -13.11
CA LEU A 226 -1.13 -12.29 -11.79
C LEU A 226 -2.63 -12.01 -11.88
N ASN A 227 -3.44 -12.95 -11.42
CA ASN A 227 -4.90 -12.87 -11.41
C ASN A 227 -5.40 -12.93 -9.96
N GLY A 228 -6.52 -12.28 -9.68
CA GLY A 228 -7.05 -12.28 -8.33
C GLY A 228 -8.28 -11.41 -8.14
N ARG A 229 -8.44 -10.92 -6.91
CA ARG A 229 -9.62 -10.15 -6.49
C ARG A 229 -9.23 -8.81 -5.88
N LEU A 230 -10.06 -7.82 -6.13
CA LEU A 230 -10.05 -6.50 -5.53
C LEU A 230 -11.31 -6.35 -4.67
N HIS A 231 -11.10 -6.12 -3.39
CA HIS A 231 -12.12 -5.81 -2.40
C HIS A 231 -12.10 -4.31 -2.14
N GLN A 232 -13.25 -3.65 -2.30
CA GLN A 232 -13.37 -2.21 -2.08
C GLN A 232 -14.39 -1.94 -0.97
N SER A 233 -14.03 -1.09 0.00
CA SER A 233 -14.98 -0.68 1.03
C SER A 233 -16.22 -0.07 0.39
N LEU A 234 -17.41 -0.49 0.84
CA LEU A 234 -18.64 0.21 0.47
C LEU A 234 -18.55 1.66 1.02
N ASN A 235 -18.91 2.65 0.20
CA ASN A 235 -18.84 4.08 0.55
C ASN A 235 -19.96 4.42 1.55
N LEU A 236 -19.82 3.93 2.77
CA LEU A 236 -20.81 4.01 3.81
C LEU A 236 -20.35 5.09 4.78
N GLY A 237 -20.67 6.34 4.48
CA GLY A 237 -20.44 7.44 5.43
C GLY A 237 -20.93 7.05 6.83
N ARG A 238 -20.23 7.49 7.88
CA ARG A 238 -20.49 7.17 9.31
C ARG A 238 -21.98 7.30 9.68
N GLN A 239 -22.77 6.26 9.45
CA GLN A 239 -24.14 6.12 9.95
C GLN A 239 -24.25 4.78 10.66
N SER A 240 -25.15 4.69 11.63
CA SER A 240 -25.14 3.68 12.69
C SER A 240 -25.12 2.22 12.19
N PHE A 241 -24.51 1.34 12.99
CA PHE A 241 -24.47 -0.12 12.81
C PHE A 241 -25.77 -0.80 13.28
N THR A 242 -26.94 -0.33 12.85
CA THR A 242 -28.18 -1.07 13.13
C THR A 242 -28.37 -2.19 12.10
N ALA A 243 -28.98 -3.31 12.51
CA ALA A 243 -29.28 -4.44 11.61
C ALA A 243 -30.12 -4.00 10.39
N GLU A 244 -31.03 -3.03 10.57
CA GLU A 244 -31.77 -2.42 9.47
C GLU A 244 -30.91 -1.56 8.54
N ALA A 245 -29.90 -0.85 9.07
CA ALA A 245 -28.94 -0.13 8.25
C ALA A 245 -28.11 -1.12 7.43
N ILE A 246 -27.65 -2.24 8.02
CA ILE A 246 -26.93 -3.31 7.31
C ILE A 246 -27.80 -3.92 6.19
N ALA A 247 -29.04 -4.30 6.48
CA ALA A 247 -29.94 -4.86 5.46
C ALA A 247 -30.33 -3.88 4.35
N ARG A 248 -30.43 -2.57 4.65
CA ARG A 248 -30.60 -1.53 3.61
C ARG A 248 -29.31 -1.31 2.80
N ARG A 249 -28.14 -1.51 3.41
CA ARG A 249 -26.82 -1.36 2.77
C ARG A 249 -26.55 -2.47 1.76
N GLU A 250 -26.83 -3.72 2.11
CA GLU A 250 -26.66 -4.86 1.18
C GLU A 250 -27.49 -4.66 -0.10
N ARG A 251 -28.76 -4.23 0.04
CA ARG A 251 -29.63 -3.92 -1.10
C ARG A 251 -29.17 -2.71 -1.93
N ALA A 252 -28.45 -1.76 -1.32
CA ALA A 252 -27.92 -0.60 -2.04
C ALA A 252 -26.64 -0.96 -2.80
N ALA A 253 -25.80 -1.83 -2.23
CA ALA A 253 -24.60 -2.35 -2.88
C ALA A 253 -24.95 -3.18 -4.12
N GLU A 254 -25.99 -4.03 -4.03
CA GLU A 254 -26.52 -4.77 -5.18
C GLU A 254 -26.96 -3.85 -6.32
N LYS A 255 -27.65 -2.74 -6.01
CA LYS A 255 -28.09 -1.76 -7.03
C LYS A 255 -26.95 -0.95 -7.66
N LEU A 256 -25.95 -0.55 -6.87
CA LEU A 256 -24.77 0.16 -7.38
C LEU A 256 -23.93 -0.74 -8.30
N SER A 257 -23.84 -2.03 -7.97
CA SER A 257 -23.18 -3.04 -8.82
C SER A 257 -23.81 -3.14 -10.21
N GLU A 258 -25.13 -2.94 -10.32
CA GLU A 258 -25.88 -2.96 -11.61
C GLU A 258 -25.73 -1.65 -12.41
N GLU A 259 -25.58 -0.50 -11.75
CA GLU A 259 -25.42 0.80 -12.42
C GLU A 259 -23.97 1.08 -12.86
N GLU A 260 -22.97 0.70 -12.05
CA GLU A 260 -21.54 0.88 -12.38
C GLU A 260 -21.07 -0.07 -13.49
N THR A 261 -21.74 -1.20 -13.73
CA THR A 261 -21.45 -2.09 -14.87
C THR A 261 -21.79 -1.48 -16.23
N SER A 262 -22.59 -0.40 -16.28
CA SER A 262 -23.00 0.24 -17.52
C SER A 262 -22.08 1.38 -18.01
N GLN A 263 -21.06 1.76 -17.23
CA GLN A 263 -20.10 2.81 -17.60
C GLN A 263 -18.66 2.45 -17.21
N ALA A 264 -17.95 1.67 -18.04
CA ALA A 264 -16.50 1.57 -17.94
C ALA A 264 -15.87 1.20 -19.30
N LEU A 265 -15.57 2.22 -20.10
CA LEU A 265 -14.67 2.13 -21.25
C LEU A 265 -13.35 2.83 -20.88
N ASP A 266 -12.76 2.35 -19.77
CA ASP A 266 -11.33 2.45 -19.49
C ASP A 266 -10.99 1.26 -18.57
N GLN A 267 -10.15 0.32 -19.05
CA GLN A 267 -9.92 -0.98 -18.39
C GLN A 267 -8.92 -0.90 -17.22
N GLY A 268 -8.22 0.23 -17.09
CA GLY A 268 -7.22 0.47 -16.04
C GLY A 268 -7.85 0.89 -14.72
N ILE A 269 -7.43 0.27 -13.62
CA ILE A 269 -7.80 0.70 -12.28
C ILE A 269 -6.73 1.66 -11.77
N ASP A 270 -7.05 2.96 -11.67
CA ASP A 270 -6.17 3.93 -11.03
C ASP A 270 -6.23 3.80 -9.51
N VAL A 271 -5.49 2.82 -9.00
CA VAL A 271 -5.30 2.57 -7.58
C VAL A 271 -4.74 3.81 -6.87
N ALA A 272 -3.90 4.61 -7.54
CA ALA A 272 -3.24 5.75 -6.91
C ALA A 272 -4.21 6.89 -6.55
N HIS A 273 -5.31 7.04 -7.29
CA HIS A 273 -6.32 8.08 -7.02
C HIS A 273 -7.62 7.53 -6.46
N TYR A 274 -7.66 6.23 -6.14
CA TYR A 274 -8.88 5.61 -5.65
C TYR A 274 -9.36 6.26 -4.33
N PRO A 275 -10.62 6.72 -4.26
CA PRO A 275 -11.14 7.48 -3.12
C PRO A 275 -11.62 6.56 -1.98
N ARG A 276 -11.51 5.24 -2.14
CA ARG A 276 -11.99 4.24 -1.19
C ARG A 276 -10.84 3.41 -0.66
N THR A 277 -11.05 2.86 0.53
CA THR A 277 -10.17 1.82 1.07
C THR A 277 -10.31 0.58 0.22
N LEU A 278 -9.17 -0.02 -0.14
CA LEU A 278 -9.14 -1.21 -0.98
C LEU A 278 -8.11 -2.21 -0.48
N PHE A 279 -8.42 -3.47 -0.73
CA PHE A 279 -7.51 -4.59 -0.58
C PHE A 279 -7.54 -5.37 -1.89
N TYR A 280 -6.40 -5.68 -2.46
CA TYR A 280 -6.34 -6.65 -3.54
C TYR A 280 -5.31 -7.72 -3.26
N HIS A 281 -5.58 -8.87 -3.83
CA HIS A 281 -4.75 -10.05 -3.74
C HIS A 281 -4.72 -10.71 -5.12
N VAL A 282 -3.55 -10.70 -5.75
CA VAL A 282 -3.29 -11.26 -7.07
C VAL A 282 -2.10 -12.20 -7.03
N ARG A 283 -2.16 -13.26 -7.83
CA ARG A 283 -1.15 -14.31 -7.90
C ARG A 283 -1.12 -15.00 -9.25
N ASP A 284 0.00 -15.62 -9.57
CA ASP A 284 0.08 -16.47 -10.75
C ASP A 284 -0.72 -17.77 -10.55
N THR A 285 -1.01 -18.48 -11.64
CA THR A 285 -1.79 -19.73 -11.60
C THR A 285 -1.16 -20.79 -10.70
N GLN A 286 0.17 -20.78 -10.56
CA GLN A 286 0.90 -21.74 -9.75
C GLN A 286 1.13 -21.28 -8.30
N ARG A 287 0.75 -20.04 -7.94
CA ARG A 287 0.95 -19.41 -6.63
C ARG A 287 2.42 -19.29 -6.20
N LEU A 288 3.33 -19.31 -7.16
CA LEU A 288 4.75 -19.08 -6.94
C LEU A 288 5.05 -17.59 -6.77
N VAL A 289 4.25 -16.73 -7.42
CA VAL A 289 4.38 -15.28 -7.38
C VAL A 289 3.07 -14.70 -6.89
N GLY A 290 3.15 -13.78 -5.95
CA GLY A 290 1.95 -13.09 -5.46
C GLY A 290 2.22 -11.69 -4.96
N LEU A 291 1.13 -10.93 -4.94
CA LEU A 291 1.08 -9.55 -4.50
C LEU A 291 -0.24 -9.33 -3.75
N MET A 292 -0.12 -8.88 -2.51
CA MET A 292 -1.21 -8.39 -1.70
C MET A 292 -0.97 -6.92 -1.41
N CYS A 293 -2.01 -6.10 -1.45
CA CYS A 293 -1.87 -4.70 -1.14
C CYS A 293 -3.11 -4.19 -0.43
N VAL A 294 -2.86 -3.44 0.62
CA VAL A 294 -3.86 -2.66 1.33
C VAL A 294 -3.61 -1.18 1.06
N GLN A 295 -4.69 -0.45 0.86
CA GLN A 295 -4.69 0.98 0.66
C GLN A 295 -5.77 1.60 1.52
N SER A 296 -5.40 2.62 2.28
CA SER A 296 -6.38 3.52 2.88
C SER A 296 -6.83 4.54 1.82
N SER A 297 -8.10 4.92 1.90
CA SER A 297 -8.66 6.02 1.10
C SER A 297 -7.85 7.31 1.27
N ARG A 298 -7.24 7.48 2.45
CA ARG A 298 -6.35 8.58 2.83
C ARG A 298 -4.97 8.02 3.21
N ARG A 299 -4.05 8.90 3.60
CA ARG A 299 -2.88 8.43 4.36
C ARG A 299 -3.37 7.93 5.70
N TRP A 300 -2.69 6.94 6.27
CA TRP A 300 -3.11 6.22 7.48
C TRP A 300 -3.12 7.08 8.76
N THR A 301 -3.05 8.40 8.66
CA THR A 301 -2.93 9.37 9.75
C THR A 301 -4.25 9.78 10.41
N THR A 302 -5.40 9.31 9.92
CA THR A 302 -6.72 9.76 10.41
C THR A 302 -7.61 8.58 10.82
N CYS A 303 -8.11 8.60 12.06
CA CYS A 303 -9.02 7.62 12.69
C CYS A 303 -10.41 7.51 12.01
N GLU A 304 -10.58 8.06 10.81
CA GLU A 304 -11.83 7.95 10.05
C GLU A 304 -11.99 6.57 9.38
N ASP A 305 -10.87 5.91 9.04
CA ASP A 305 -10.87 4.65 8.28
C ASP A 305 -10.68 3.38 9.13
N GLY A 306 -10.33 3.51 10.42
CA GLY A 306 -9.78 2.43 11.26
C GLY A 306 -10.71 1.25 11.60
N PHE A 307 -11.97 1.29 11.15
CA PHE A 307 -12.90 0.16 11.30
C PHE A 307 -13.09 -0.65 10.02
N PHE A 308 -12.66 -0.13 8.86
CA PHE A 308 -13.03 -0.72 7.57
C PHE A 308 -11.91 -1.57 6.95
N LEU A 309 -10.64 -1.34 7.26
CA LEU A 309 -9.55 -2.09 6.57
C LEU A 309 -9.56 -3.57 6.94
N ASN A 310 -9.76 -3.90 8.23
CA ASN A 310 -9.91 -5.30 8.65
C ASN A 310 -11.16 -5.95 8.05
N GLU A 311 -12.27 -5.23 7.91
CA GLU A 311 -13.47 -5.74 7.22
C GLU A 311 -13.16 -6.03 5.75
N VAL A 312 -12.55 -5.07 5.04
CA VAL A 312 -12.17 -5.17 3.63
C VAL A 312 -11.16 -6.30 3.39
N LEU A 313 -10.17 -6.47 4.27
CA LEU A 313 -9.21 -7.58 4.21
C LEU A 313 -9.88 -8.95 4.35
N ASN A 314 -10.94 -9.04 5.13
CA ASN A 314 -11.71 -10.28 5.30
C ASN A 314 -12.87 -10.41 4.29
N ALA A 315 -12.89 -9.57 3.25
CA ALA A 315 -13.96 -9.48 2.27
C ALA A 315 -15.35 -9.25 2.88
N LEU A 316 -15.41 -8.57 4.02
CA LEU A 316 -16.64 -8.17 4.70
C LEU A 316 -16.99 -6.74 4.27
N MET A 317 -18.28 -6.48 4.02
CA MET A 317 -18.79 -5.14 3.72
C MET A 317 -18.09 -4.45 2.52
N CYS A 318 -17.69 -5.25 1.52
CA CYS A 318 -16.98 -4.78 0.34
C CYS A 318 -17.66 -5.21 -0.96
N THR A 319 -17.49 -4.43 -2.02
CA THR A 319 -17.65 -4.98 -3.38
C THR A 319 -16.42 -5.81 -3.72
N THR A 320 -16.61 -6.85 -4.52
CA THR A 320 -15.52 -7.70 -5.01
C THR A 320 -15.53 -7.67 -6.53
N GLU A 321 -14.38 -7.38 -7.13
CA GLU A 321 -14.17 -7.39 -8.57
C GLU A 321 -12.97 -8.30 -8.90
N TYR A 322 -13.02 -9.00 -10.03
CA TYR A 322 -11.83 -9.68 -10.55
C TYR A 322 -10.85 -8.66 -11.12
N VAL A 323 -9.57 -8.89 -10.86
CA VAL A 323 -8.49 -8.04 -11.35
C VAL A 323 -7.28 -8.86 -11.76
N SER A 324 -6.47 -8.26 -12.63
CA SER A 324 -5.21 -8.83 -13.04
C SER A 324 -4.11 -7.78 -13.12
N CYS A 325 -2.86 -8.21 -13.08
CA CYS A 325 -1.71 -7.36 -13.42
C CYS A 325 -0.58 -8.17 -14.03
N ILE A 326 0.26 -7.48 -14.81
CA ILE A 326 1.46 -8.06 -15.40
C ILE A 326 2.67 -7.73 -14.54
N GLY A 327 3.14 -8.73 -13.78
CA GLY A 327 4.27 -8.65 -12.88
C GLY A 327 4.00 -7.85 -11.59
N LEU A 328 4.95 -7.92 -10.66
CA LEU A 328 4.82 -7.30 -9.33
C LEU A 328 4.80 -5.76 -9.35
N ASN A 329 5.21 -5.13 -10.45
CA ASN A 329 5.20 -3.68 -10.65
C ASN A 329 4.11 -3.22 -11.64
N GLY A 330 3.26 -4.15 -12.12
CA GLY A 330 2.23 -3.86 -13.10
C GLY A 330 1.10 -2.99 -12.56
N HIS A 331 0.38 -2.34 -13.46
CA HIS A 331 -0.90 -1.70 -13.14
C HIS A 331 -1.98 -2.78 -12.98
N LEU A 332 -2.96 -2.52 -12.11
CA LEU A 332 -4.14 -3.38 -12.00
C LEU A 332 -5.10 -3.07 -13.16
N GLU A 333 -5.60 -4.12 -13.77
CA GLU A 333 -6.60 -4.09 -14.83
C GLU A 333 -7.85 -4.83 -14.36
N LYS A 334 -9.04 -4.36 -14.77
CA LYS A 334 -10.29 -5.05 -14.47
C LYS A 334 -10.38 -6.36 -15.25
N GLY A 335 -10.86 -7.41 -14.58
CA GLY A 335 -11.01 -8.75 -15.15
C GLY A 335 -9.77 -9.63 -15.01
N LEU A 336 -9.92 -10.89 -15.43
CA LEU A 336 -8.87 -11.90 -15.42
C LEU A 336 -8.14 -11.92 -16.76
N THR A 337 -6.81 -11.91 -16.72
CA THR A 337 -5.98 -12.03 -17.93
C THR A 337 -5.65 -13.51 -18.16
N ALA A 338 -5.93 -14.01 -19.37
CA ALA A 338 -5.61 -15.37 -19.80
C ALA A 338 -6.22 -16.50 -18.92
N ALA A 339 -7.29 -16.20 -18.18
CA ALA A 339 -8.06 -17.17 -17.42
C ALA A 339 -9.55 -16.80 -17.49
N ASP A 340 -10.43 -17.79 -17.48
CA ASP A 340 -11.86 -17.58 -17.29
C ASP A 340 -12.22 -17.60 -15.79
N GLU A 341 -13.38 -17.04 -15.45
CA GLU A 341 -13.82 -16.94 -14.05
C GLU A 341 -14.11 -18.32 -13.45
N GLU A 342 -14.62 -19.27 -14.22
CA GLU A 342 -15.00 -20.60 -13.73
C GLU A 342 -13.77 -21.44 -13.33
N ASP A 343 -12.73 -21.45 -14.17
CA ASP A 343 -11.44 -22.09 -13.92
C ASP A 343 -10.72 -21.42 -12.74
N PHE A 344 -10.75 -20.09 -12.67
CA PHE A 344 -10.20 -19.36 -11.52
C PHE A 344 -10.90 -19.78 -10.21
N GLU A 345 -12.23 -19.74 -10.17
CA GLU A 345 -13.01 -20.15 -9.00
C GLU A 345 -12.81 -21.62 -8.62
N SER A 346 -12.65 -22.51 -9.61
CA SER A 346 -12.39 -23.93 -9.37
C SER A 346 -11.04 -24.14 -8.67
N LYS A 347 -10.00 -23.47 -9.16
CA LYS A 347 -8.64 -23.50 -8.55
C LYS A 347 -8.61 -22.86 -7.17
N GLU A 348 -9.39 -21.79 -6.96
CA GLU A 348 -9.55 -21.17 -5.63
C GLU A 348 -10.17 -22.14 -4.63
N LYS A 349 -11.23 -22.85 -5.03
CA LYS A 349 -11.92 -23.84 -4.19
C LYS A 349 -11.03 -25.02 -3.86
N GLU A 350 -10.30 -25.56 -4.84
CA GLU A 350 -9.38 -26.68 -4.64
C GLU A 350 -8.39 -26.38 -3.50
N VAL A 351 -7.72 -25.23 -3.57
CA VAL A 351 -6.72 -24.86 -2.55
C VAL A 351 -7.37 -24.54 -1.21
N THR A 352 -8.55 -23.90 -1.22
CA THR A 352 -9.30 -23.61 0.00
C THR A 352 -9.66 -24.92 0.72
N THR A 353 -10.26 -25.88 0.02
CA THR A 353 -10.61 -27.19 0.60
C THR A 353 -9.40 -27.88 1.23
N VAL A 354 -8.26 -27.92 0.52
CA VAL A 354 -7.04 -28.54 1.06
C VAL A 354 -6.51 -27.80 2.29
N LEU A 355 -6.59 -26.46 2.33
CA LEU A 355 -6.11 -25.65 3.46
C LEU A 355 -7.02 -25.70 4.71
N TRP A 356 -8.30 -26.01 4.56
CA TRP A 356 -9.24 -26.14 5.70
C TRP A 356 -9.37 -27.58 6.21
N GLU A 357 -8.99 -28.57 5.41
CA GLU A 357 -8.97 -30.00 5.81
C GLU A 357 -7.69 -30.40 6.59
N THR A 358 -6.61 -29.61 6.46
CA THR A 358 -5.32 -29.82 7.17
C THR A 358 -5.10 -28.80 8.28
#